data_AF-A0A0A5GGM7-F1
#
_entry.id   AF-A0A0A5GGM7-F1
#
_cell.length_a   1.000
_cell.length_b   1.000
_cell.length_c   1.000
_cell.angle_alpha   90.00
_cell.angle_beta   90.00
_cell.angle_gamma   90.00
#
_symmetry.space_group_name_H-M   'P 1'
#
loop_
_entity.id
_entity.type
_entity.pdbx_description
1 polymer ?
#
loop_
_entity_poly.entity_id
_entity_poly.type
_entity_poly.pdbx_seq_one_letter_code
_entity_poly.pdbx_strand_id
1 'polypeptide(L)'
;MMNEWFSDFQSAIYQPLRTWAEQSTGNWNILIGLGFSLVMGSVILTFTFYKMIGTEDERTSYILLKCSSFILLTIVLCDTLFPKDYMWTIFFLFKYGLAFLVGAMSMAIQYRRDMA
;
A
#
# COMPACT_ATOMS: atom_id res chain seq x y z
N MET A 1 -15.88 19.29 -15.25
CA MET A 1 -14.65 20.05 -14.96
C MET A 1 -13.70 19.34 -13.99
N MET A 2 -13.90 19.34 -12.65
CA MET A 2 -12.92 18.71 -11.72
C MET A 2 -12.82 17.18 -11.88
N ASN A 3 -13.95 16.51 -12.14
CA ASN A 3 -13.98 15.06 -12.37
C ASN A 3 -13.32 14.65 -13.70
N GLU A 4 -13.48 15.47 -14.76
CA GLU A 4 -12.87 15.24 -16.07
C GLU A 4 -11.35 15.42 -16.01
N TRP A 5 -10.88 16.45 -15.32
CA TRP A 5 -9.45 16.65 -15.10
C TRP A 5 -8.83 15.47 -14.31
N PHE A 6 -9.53 14.97 -13.29
CA PHE A 6 -9.05 13.84 -12.50
C PHE A 6 -9.02 12.54 -13.31
N SER A 7 -10.04 12.27 -14.13
CA SER A 7 -10.04 11.11 -15.03
C SER A 7 -8.94 11.19 -16.10
N ASP A 8 -8.69 12.39 -16.64
CA ASP A 8 -7.63 12.62 -17.61
C ASP A 8 -6.25 12.39 -16.99
N PHE A 9 -6.03 12.87 -15.76
CA PHE A 9 -4.81 12.62 -14.99
C PHE A 9 -4.59 11.13 -14.72
N GLN A 10 -5.61 10.42 -14.21
CA GLN A 10 -5.51 8.98 -13.97
C GLN A 10 -5.25 8.22 -15.27
N SER A 11 -5.96 8.54 -16.33
CA SER A 11 -5.76 7.88 -17.62
C SER A 11 -4.35 8.11 -18.17
N ALA A 12 -3.81 9.32 -18.08
CA ALA A 12 -2.45 9.63 -18.52
C ALA A 12 -1.37 8.81 -17.79
N ILE A 13 -1.56 8.55 -16.50
CA ILE A 13 -0.61 7.76 -15.69
C ILE A 13 -0.76 6.27 -15.95
N TYR A 14 -1.98 5.75 -16.00
CA TYR A 14 -2.24 4.31 -15.95
C TYR A 14 -2.52 3.68 -17.32
N GLN A 15 -2.85 4.44 -18.37
CA GLN A 15 -3.02 3.90 -19.73
C GLN A 15 -1.76 3.25 -20.30
N PRO A 16 -0.56 3.84 -20.17
CA PRO A 16 0.66 3.18 -20.64
C PRO A 16 0.92 1.85 -19.93
N LEU A 17 0.67 1.82 -18.62
CA LEU A 17 0.81 0.59 -17.82
C LEU A 17 -0.21 -0.47 -18.24
N ARG A 18 -1.46 -0.05 -18.47
CA ARG A 18 -2.54 -0.91 -18.93
C ARG A 18 -2.24 -1.52 -20.28
N THR A 19 -1.91 -0.69 -21.26
CA THR A 19 -1.61 -1.16 -22.63
C THR A 19 -0.43 -2.13 -22.63
N TRP A 20 0.62 -1.87 -21.84
CA TRP A 20 1.71 -2.81 -21.66
C TRP A 20 1.29 -4.12 -20.99
N ALA A 21 0.46 -4.06 -19.93
CA ALA A 21 0.00 -5.24 -19.22
C ALA A 21 -0.89 -6.14 -20.08
N GLU A 22 -1.77 -5.54 -20.90
CA GLU A 22 -2.70 -6.24 -21.77
C GLU A 22 -2.04 -6.82 -23.04
N GLN A 23 -0.79 -6.43 -23.36
CA GLN A 23 -0.05 -7.00 -24.51
C GLN A 23 0.20 -8.50 -24.38
N SER A 24 0.34 -9.04 -23.17
CA SER A 24 0.50 -10.48 -22.97
C SER A 24 0.14 -10.91 -21.55
N THR A 25 -0.27 -12.17 -21.39
CA THR A 25 -0.46 -12.79 -20.08
C THR A 25 0.81 -12.76 -19.23
N GLY A 26 1.99 -12.80 -19.86
CA GLY A 26 3.28 -12.67 -19.18
C GLY A 26 3.43 -11.33 -18.47
N ASN A 27 3.13 -10.22 -19.16
CA ASN A 27 3.21 -8.87 -18.60
C ASN A 27 2.22 -8.69 -17.44
N TRP A 28 1.00 -9.18 -17.61
CA TRP A 28 0.00 -9.20 -16.55
C TRP A 28 0.48 -9.95 -15.31
N ASN A 29 1.07 -11.14 -15.48
CA ASN A 29 1.59 -11.96 -14.40
C ASN A 29 2.78 -11.31 -13.68
N ILE A 30 3.60 -10.52 -14.38
CA ILE A 30 4.67 -9.73 -13.74
C ILE A 30 4.07 -8.75 -12.72
N LEU A 31 2.98 -8.05 -13.06
CA LEU A 31 2.33 -7.12 -12.14
C LEU A 31 1.71 -7.83 -10.93
N ILE A 32 1.09 -9.00 -11.15
CA ILE A 32 0.61 -9.84 -10.05
C ILE A 32 1.77 -10.26 -9.15
N GLY A 33 2.86 -10.75 -9.73
CA GLY A 33 4.05 -11.19 -8.99
C GLY A 33 4.64 -10.07 -8.14
N LEU A 34 4.82 -8.88 -8.73
CA LEU A 34 5.31 -7.69 -8.02
C LEU A 34 4.35 -7.27 -6.89
N GLY A 35 3.05 -7.20 -7.17
CA GLY A 35 2.04 -6.86 -6.17
C GLY A 35 2.02 -7.88 -5.02
N PHE A 36 2.13 -9.16 -5.33
CA PHE A 36 2.16 -10.23 -4.34
C PHE A 36 3.43 -10.17 -3.47
N SER A 37 4.60 -10.00 -4.09
CA SER A 37 5.86 -9.81 -3.36
C SER A 37 5.82 -8.59 -2.45
N LEU A 38 5.21 -7.48 -2.89
CA LEU A 38 5.02 -6.29 -2.07
C LEU A 38 4.12 -6.57 -0.85
N VAL A 39 2.99 -7.25 -1.05
CA VAL A 39 2.09 -7.64 0.05
C VAL A 39 2.82 -8.56 1.04
N MET A 40 3.46 -9.62 0.56
CA MET A 40 4.15 -10.57 1.44
C MET A 40 5.29 -9.89 2.21
N GLY A 41 6.14 -9.11 1.53
CA GLY A 41 7.24 -8.39 2.17
C GLY A 41 6.75 -7.38 3.21
N SER A 42 5.73 -6.60 2.88
CA SER A 42 5.16 -5.60 3.80
C SER A 42 4.47 -6.22 5.02
N VAL A 43 3.74 -7.33 4.84
CA VAL A 43 3.13 -8.08 5.95
C VAL A 43 4.20 -8.67 6.87
N ILE A 44 5.25 -9.27 6.30
CA ILE A 44 6.38 -9.80 7.10
C ILE A 44 7.01 -8.68 7.92
N LEU A 45 7.33 -7.54 7.31
CA LEU A 45 7.90 -6.39 8.03
C LEU A 45 6.97 -5.87 9.13
N THR A 46 5.67 -5.75 8.83
CA THR A 46 4.64 -5.33 9.78
C THR A 46 4.63 -6.26 10.98
N PHE A 47 4.62 -7.57 10.75
CA PHE A 47 4.62 -8.59 11.79
C PHE A 47 5.91 -8.56 12.63
N THR A 48 7.07 -8.41 11.99
CA THR A 48 8.36 -8.28 12.68
C THR A 48 8.36 -7.07 13.61
N PHE A 49 8.00 -5.88 13.12
CA PHE A 49 7.97 -4.69 13.97
C PHE A 49 6.90 -4.75 15.06
N TYR A 50 5.73 -5.33 14.76
CA TYR A 50 4.71 -5.60 15.75
C TYR A 50 5.26 -6.43 16.92
N LYS A 51 6.01 -7.50 16.62
CA LYS A 51 6.66 -8.34 17.64
C LYS A 51 7.77 -7.61 18.41
N MET A 52 8.49 -6.70 17.74
CA MET A 52 9.58 -5.94 18.36
C MET A 52 9.10 -4.84 19.33
N ILE A 53 7.90 -4.30 19.15
CA ILE A 53 7.36 -3.25 20.03
C ILE A 53 7.06 -3.78 21.45
N GLY A 54 6.68 -5.06 21.57
CA GLY A 54 6.52 -5.75 22.85
C GLY A 54 5.05 -5.91 23.31
N THR A 55 4.87 -6.05 24.61
CA THR A 55 3.58 -6.34 25.26
C THR A 55 2.64 -5.14 25.23
N GLU A 56 1.32 -5.40 25.21
CA GLU A 56 0.30 -4.37 25.22
C GLU A 56 0.36 -3.52 26.50
N ASP A 57 0.64 -2.24 26.31
CA ASP A 57 0.61 -1.16 27.30
C ASP A 57 0.08 0.12 26.63
N GLU A 58 -0.13 1.20 27.40
CA GLU A 58 -0.64 2.48 26.87
C GLU A 58 0.23 3.03 25.73
N ARG A 59 1.55 2.85 25.82
CA ARG A 59 2.51 3.24 24.76
C ARG A 59 2.21 2.46 23.48
N THR A 60 2.13 1.14 23.55
CA THR A 60 1.91 0.27 22.40
C THR A 60 0.56 0.55 21.75
N SER A 61 -0.49 0.81 22.53
CA SER A 61 -1.79 1.24 22.00
C SER A 61 -1.69 2.55 21.20
N TYR A 62 -0.95 3.54 21.68
CA TYR A 62 -0.74 4.79 20.95
C TYR A 62 0.04 4.57 19.64
N ILE A 63 1.07 3.72 19.66
CA ILE A 63 1.85 3.39 18.46
C ILE A 63 0.97 2.69 17.42
N LEU A 64 0.17 1.71 17.84
CA LEU A 64 -0.74 0.98 16.96
C LEU A 64 -1.84 1.90 16.41
N LEU A 65 -2.41 2.79 17.23
CA LEU A 65 -3.41 3.76 16.77
C LEU A 65 -2.85 4.68 15.67
N LYS A 66 -1.63 5.19 15.87
CA LYS A 66 -0.94 6.01 14.88
C LYS A 66 -0.64 5.23 13.60
N CYS A 67 -0.16 3.98 13.72
CA CYS A 67 0.07 3.07 12.61
C CYS A 67 -1.22 2.81 11.81
N SER A 68 -2.31 2.43 12.49
CA SER A 68 -3.62 2.21 11.87
C SER A 68 -4.17 3.47 11.19
N SER A 69 -3.90 4.65 11.74
CA SER A 69 -4.30 5.92 11.11
C SER A 69 -3.57 6.15 9.78
N PHE A 70 -2.26 5.87 9.72
CA PHE A 70 -1.51 5.95 8.46
C PHE A 70 -1.91 4.89 7.45
N ILE A 71 -2.18 3.66 7.90
CA ILE A 71 -2.73 2.58 7.05
C ILE A 71 -4.06 3.02 6.44
N LEU A 72 -4.99 3.51 7.26
CA LEU A 72 -6.30 3.97 6.81
C LEU A 72 -6.18 5.11 5.80
N LEU A 73 -5.35 6.12 6.09
CA LEU A 73 -5.09 7.23 5.19
C LEU A 73 -4.55 6.73 3.84
N THR A 74 -3.61 5.78 3.86
CA THR A 74 -3.03 5.19 2.65
C THR A 74 -4.08 4.45 1.82
N ILE A 75 -4.98 3.69 2.47
CA ILE A 75 -6.07 3.00 1.79
C ILE A 75 -6.99 4.01 1.11
N VAL A 76 -7.41 5.07 1.81
CA VAL A 76 -8.29 6.11 1.25
C VAL A 76 -7.63 6.84 0.08
N LEU A 77 -6.35 7.19 0.20
CA LEU A 77 -5.58 7.79 -0.90
C LEU A 77 -5.48 6.85 -2.10
N CYS A 78 -5.20 5.57 -1.89
CA CYS A 78 -5.16 4.60 -2.99
C CYS A 78 -6.55 4.40 -3.62
N ASP A 79 -7.62 4.43 -2.84
CA ASP A 79 -8.99 4.25 -3.35
C ASP A 79 -9.48 5.43 -4.20
N THR A 80 -8.90 6.62 -3.98
CA THR A 80 -9.14 7.80 -4.80
C THR A 80 -8.22 7.82 -6.02
N LEU A 81 -6.93 7.46 -5.87
CA LEU A 81 -5.93 7.56 -6.94
C LEU A 81 -5.96 6.38 -7.93
N PHE A 82 -6.28 5.17 -7.50
CA PHE A 82 -6.22 4.00 -8.37
C PHE A 82 -7.48 3.83 -9.22
N PRO A 83 -7.35 3.45 -10.50
CA PRO A 83 -8.50 3.22 -11.36
C PRO A 83 -9.27 1.97 -10.93
N LYS A 84 -10.60 2.03 -11.06
CA LYS A 84 -11.51 0.94 -10.65
C LYS A 84 -12.07 0.17 -11.85
N ASP A 85 -12.03 0.74 -13.04
CA ASP A 85 -12.67 0.18 -14.24
C ASP A 85 -11.81 -0.88 -14.95
N TYR A 86 -10.50 -0.90 -14.70
CA TYR A 86 -9.57 -1.85 -15.31
C TYR A 86 -8.45 -2.21 -14.34
N MET A 87 -7.87 -3.42 -14.53
CA MET A 87 -6.77 -3.94 -13.70
C MET A 87 -7.04 -3.87 -12.18
N TRP A 88 -8.31 -3.83 -11.78
CA TRP A 88 -8.72 -3.56 -10.40
C TRP A 88 -8.07 -4.54 -9.42
N THR A 89 -7.97 -5.83 -9.77
CA THR A 89 -7.30 -6.85 -8.95
C THR A 89 -5.82 -6.53 -8.71
N ILE A 90 -5.10 -6.04 -9.73
CA ILE A 90 -3.69 -5.65 -9.60
C ILE A 90 -3.59 -4.45 -8.66
N PHE A 91 -4.36 -3.40 -8.91
CA PHE A 91 -4.35 -2.20 -8.06
C PHE A 91 -4.80 -2.50 -6.62
N PHE A 92 -5.70 -3.46 -6.44
CA PHE A 92 -6.09 -3.95 -5.12
C PHE A 92 -4.89 -4.56 -4.37
N LEU A 93 -4.07 -5.40 -5.01
CA LEU A 93 -2.85 -5.92 -4.40
C LEU A 93 -1.89 -4.79 -4.02
N PHE A 94 -1.62 -3.87 -4.94
CA PHE A 94 -0.72 -2.73 -4.65
C PHE A 94 -1.26 -1.84 -3.52
N LYS A 95 -2.57 -1.61 -3.46
CA LYS A 95 -3.22 -0.82 -2.40
C LYS A 95 -2.90 -1.38 -1.02
N TYR A 96 -3.15 -2.67 -0.81
CA TYR A 96 -2.90 -3.29 0.49
C TYR A 96 -1.41 -3.48 0.76
N GLY A 97 -0.61 -3.78 -0.27
CA GLY A 97 0.85 -3.84 -0.13
C GLY A 97 1.47 -2.52 0.33
N LEU A 98 1.05 -1.39 -0.26
CA LEU A 98 1.46 -0.06 0.17
C LEU A 98 0.94 0.28 1.56
N ALA A 99 -0.33 -0.06 1.87
CA ALA A 99 -0.91 0.18 3.18
C ALA A 99 -0.11 -0.52 4.29
N PHE A 100 0.17 -1.81 4.15
CA PHE A 100 1.01 -2.54 5.11
C PHE A 100 2.45 -2.00 5.15
N LEU A 101 3.02 -1.59 4.01
CA LEU A 101 4.37 -1.03 3.98
C LEU A 101 4.45 0.28 4.76
N VAL A 102 3.48 1.17 4.59
CA VAL A 102 3.37 2.42 5.37
C VAL A 102 3.20 2.11 6.86
N GLY A 103 2.37 1.13 7.21
CA GLY A 103 2.23 0.65 8.59
C GLY A 103 3.57 0.19 9.17
N ALA A 104 4.28 -0.70 8.47
CA ALA A 104 5.61 -1.17 8.85
C ALA A 104 6.61 -0.01 9.01
N MET A 105 6.66 0.94 8.07
CA MET A 105 7.53 2.11 8.16
C MET A 105 7.21 2.97 9.39
N SER A 106 5.93 3.19 9.69
CA SER A 106 5.52 3.98 10.85
C SER A 106 5.98 3.35 12.17
N MET A 107 5.87 2.02 12.28
CA MET A 107 6.35 1.26 13.43
C MET A 107 7.89 1.22 13.50
N ALA A 108 8.57 1.07 12.35
CA ALA A 108 10.02 1.08 12.28
C ALA A 108 10.61 2.43 12.73
N ILE A 109 10.01 3.54 12.29
CA ILE A 109 10.41 4.89 12.70
C ILE A 109 10.21 5.06 14.22
N GLN A 110 9.09 4.60 14.75
CA GLN A 110 8.82 4.69 16.19
C GLN A 110 9.77 3.82 17.00
N TYR A 111 9.99 2.57 16.60
CA TYR A 111 10.95 1.67 17.23
C TYR A 111 12.36 2.28 17.28
N ARG A 112 12.81 2.91 16.20
CA ARG A 112 14.09 3.64 16.17
C ARG A 112 14.13 4.84 17.10
N ARG A 113 13.02 5.56 17.27
CA ARG A 113 12.92 6.71 18.18
C ARG A 113 12.91 6.29 19.63
N ASP A 114 12.32 5.14 19.94
CA ASP A 114 12.28 4.60 21.32
C ASP A 114 13.64 4.05 21.77
N MET A 115 14.52 3.71 20.83
CA MET A 115 15.89 3.21 21.10
C MET A 115 16.97 4.30 21.10
N ALA A 116 16.64 5.53 20.67
CA ALA A 116 17.56 6.67 20.61
C ALA A 116 17.45 7.52 21.88
#